data_AF-A0A7I0HPB6-F1
#
_entry.id   AF-A0A7I0HPB6-F1
#
_cell.length_a   1.000
_cell.length_b   1.000
_cell.length_c   1.000
_cell.angle_alpha   90.00
_cell.angle_beta   90.00
_cell.angle_gamma   90.00
#
_symmetry.space_group_name_H-M   'P 1'
#
loop_
_entity.id
_entity.type
_entity.pdbx_description
1 polymer ?
#
loop_
_entity_poly.entity_id
_entity_poly.type
_entity_poly.pdbx_seq_one_letter_code
_entity_poly.pdbx_strand_id
1 'polypeptide(L)'
;MKFLKPIMIFTVLFSLGNCAELFSSKEDNNNDQVILALLAGTRCPSTTVTTPTNGTRFDFANCSGDANLALSGSGFQASNVTLSGGLVGTSNNSTIVTNASSLSNSGGNKKASIEIVYQLNAASSSISAILPSTTSFAGPGFSLLPTTAQKLVDGTASAFGGAAATWGSSVGQDKTLCLEVHQEGAGAHIFGWQGACSTIDRGSYNFEEEDVVVSLGGDRIALRINGATIKSLTIYNQSIGTAGSFQ
;
A
#
# COMPACT_ATOMS: atom_id res chain seq x y z
N MET A 1 11.45 40.30 37.98
CA MET A 1 10.63 39.28 37.27
C MET A 1 9.41 39.96 36.65
N LYS A 2 9.10 39.60 35.39
CA LYS A 2 7.77 39.65 34.74
C LYS A 2 7.34 40.97 34.06
N PHE A 3 7.94 41.25 32.91
CA PHE A 3 7.34 42.11 31.86
C PHE A 3 7.47 41.40 30.50
N LEU A 4 6.72 40.32 30.29
CA LEU A 4 6.69 39.59 29.02
C LEU A 4 5.43 38.73 28.85
N LYS A 5 4.29 39.17 29.42
CA LYS A 5 3.05 38.37 29.45
C LYS A 5 1.81 38.87 28.69
N PRO A 6 1.71 40.07 28.09
CA PRO A 6 0.49 40.40 27.35
C PRO A 6 0.52 40.02 25.86
N ILE A 7 1.69 39.83 25.24
CA ILE A 7 1.78 39.68 23.77
C ILE A 7 1.37 38.27 23.30
N MET A 8 1.52 37.24 24.13
CA MET A 8 1.21 35.85 23.75
C MET A 8 -0.30 35.52 23.76
N ILE A 9 -1.15 36.40 24.32
CA ILE A 9 -2.61 36.23 24.35
C ILE A 9 -3.26 36.75 23.06
N PHE A 10 -2.70 37.80 22.45
CA PHE A 10 -3.27 38.40 21.23
C PHE A 10 -3.07 37.54 19.97
N THR A 11 -2.02 36.74 19.90
CA THR A 11 -1.78 35.82 18.76
C THR A 11 -2.67 34.58 18.79
N VAL A 12 -3.11 34.12 19.96
CA VAL A 12 -4.06 33.00 20.09
C VAL A 12 -5.48 33.44 19.75
N LEU A 13 -5.84 34.69 20.04
CA LEU A 13 -7.15 35.25 19.68
C LEU A 13 -7.30 35.50 18.17
N PHE A 14 -6.23 35.86 17.46
CA PHE A 14 -6.28 36.05 16.00
C PHE A 14 -6.31 34.73 15.21
N SER A 15 -5.77 33.63 15.75
CA SER A 15 -5.90 32.29 15.13
C SER A 15 -7.26 31.63 15.38
N LEU A 16 -8.04 32.11 16.35
CA LEU A 16 -9.41 31.65 16.61
C LEU A 16 -10.46 32.46 15.82
N GLY A 17 -10.11 33.65 15.32
CA GLY A 17 -11.00 34.50 14.51
C GLY A 17 -11.29 33.96 13.11
N ASN A 18 -10.41 33.11 12.56
CA ASN A 18 -10.65 32.42 11.28
C ASN A 18 -11.36 31.05 11.45
N CYS A 19 -11.63 30.63 12.69
CA CYS A 19 -12.37 29.39 12.99
C CYS A 19 -13.77 29.67 13.60
N ALA A 20 -14.12 30.93 13.84
CA ALA A 20 -15.40 31.31 14.45
C ALA A 20 -16.59 31.22 13.48
N GLU A 21 -16.36 31.14 12.16
CA GLU A 21 -17.44 30.90 11.20
C GLU A 21 -17.96 29.45 11.22
N LEU A 22 -17.24 28.51 11.85
CA LEU A 22 -17.72 27.14 12.05
C LEU A 22 -18.69 27.00 13.23
N PHE A 23 -18.88 28.06 14.04
CA PHE A 23 -19.74 28.03 15.22
C PHE A 23 -20.81 29.15 15.22
N SER A 24 -21.08 29.73 14.05
CA SER A 24 -22.24 30.61 13.87
C SER A 24 -23.51 29.78 13.87
N SER A 25 -24.29 29.93 14.94
CA SER A 25 -25.59 29.32 15.18
C SER A 25 -26.59 29.59 14.05
N LYS A 26 -26.84 28.57 13.22
CA LYS A 26 -28.16 28.26 12.68
C LYS A 26 -28.39 26.77 12.92
N GLU A 27 -29.61 26.42 13.29
CA GLU A 27 -30.07 25.06 13.62
C GLU A 27 -30.02 24.12 12.41
N ASP A 28 -28.82 23.81 11.93
CA ASP A 28 -28.55 22.71 11.02
C ASP A 28 -27.48 21.82 11.67
N ASN A 29 -27.64 20.50 11.54
CA ASN A 29 -26.86 19.44 12.19
C ASN A 29 -25.33 19.68 12.24
N ASN A 30 -24.85 20.40 13.26
CA ASN A 30 -23.42 20.58 13.51
C ASN A 30 -22.69 19.26 13.82
N ASN A 31 -23.42 18.23 14.23
CA ASN A 31 -22.87 16.89 14.37
C ASN A 31 -22.36 16.34 13.04
N ASP A 32 -23.04 16.61 11.94
CA ASP A 32 -22.67 16.05 10.63
C ASP A 32 -21.38 16.66 10.11
N GLN A 33 -21.14 17.96 10.32
CA GLN A 33 -19.88 18.61 9.91
C GLN A 33 -18.69 18.24 10.81
N VAL A 34 -18.92 18.08 12.12
CA VAL A 34 -17.88 17.59 13.05
C VAL A 34 -17.54 16.13 12.77
N ILE A 35 -18.53 15.29 12.50
CA ILE A 35 -18.33 13.90 12.07
C ILE A 35 -17.62 13.86 10.73
N LEU A 36 -17.98 14.71 9.77
CA LEU A 36 -17.32 14.78 8.46
C LEU A 36 -15.86 15.25 8.59
N ALA A 37 -15.57 16.22 9.46
CA ALA A 37 -14.21 16.67 9.75
C ALA A 37 -13.38 15.60 10.48
N LEU A 38 -13.99 14.86 11.41
CA LEU A 38 -13.36 13.74 12.10
C LEU A 38 -13.07 12.58 11.13
N LEU A 39 -14.01 12.27 10.23
CA LEU A 39 -13.87 11.25 9.18
C LEU A 39 -12.91 11.68 8.06
N ALA A 40 -12.80 12.98 7.77
CA ALA A 40 -11.83 13.51 6.81
C ALA A 40 -10.40 13.51 7.39
N GLY A 41 -10.27 13.62 8.71
CA GLY A 41 -9.01 13.58 9.45
C GLY A 41 -8.50 12.19 9.80
N THR A 42 -9.29 11.13 9.59
CA THR A 42 -8.85 9.76 9.91
C THR A 42 -8.02 9.14 8.80
N ARG A 43 -8.20 9.47 7.52
CA ARG A 43 -7.49 8.80 6.40
C ARG A 43 -5.97 9.02 6.40
N CYS A 44 -5.24 8.02 5.94
CA CYS A 44 -3.81 8.16 5.65
C CYS A 44 -3.59 9.14 4.49
N PRO A 45 -2.52 9.95 4.53
CA PRO A 45 -2.16 10.81 3.41
C PRO A 45 -2.04 10.00 2.12
N SER A 46 -2.61 10.52 1.04
CA SER A 46 -2.51 9.91 -0.27
C SER A 46 -2.24 10.95 -1.35
N THR A 47 -1.56 10.52 -2.41
CA THR A 47 -1.23 11.35 -3.57
C THR A 47 -1.50 10.58 -4.85
N THR A 48 -1.95 11.28 -5.88
CA THR A 48 -2.04 10.72 -7.22
C THR A 48 -0.64 10.56 -7.80
N VAL A 49 -0.38 9.40 -8.39
CA VAL A 49 0.84 9.09 -9.15
C VAL A 49 0.46 9.02 -10.62
N THR A 50 1.27 9.64 -11.48
CA THR A 50 1.06 9.66 -12.95
C THR A 50 2.20 8.99 -13.71
N THR A 51 3.20 8.46 -13.01
CA THR A 51 4.38 7.81 -13.60
C THR A 51 4.71 6.55 -12.81
N PRO A 52 4.87 5.39 -13.48
CA PRO A 52 4.85 5.19 -14.93
C PRO A 52 3.44 5.19 -15.54
N THR A 53 2.43 5.04 -14.71
CA THR A 53 1.03 5.18 -15.09
C THR A 53 0.24 5.75 -13.91
N ASN A 54 -1.06 5.87 -14.09
CA ASN A 54 -1.96 6.40 -13.07
C ASN A 54 -2.06 5.44 -11.87
N GLY A 55 -2.07 6.02 -10.68
CA GLY A 55 -2.20 5.28 -9.44
C GLY A 55 -2.41 6.18 -8.25
N THR A 56 -2.53 5.56 -7.08
CA THR A 56 -2.65 6.25 -5.80
C THR A 56 -1.58 5.73 -4.87
N ARG A 57 -0.73 6.63 -4.38
CA ARG A 57 0.27 6.36 -3.33
C ARG A 57 -0.37 6.66 -1.98
N PHE A 58 -0.39 5.66 -1.11
CA PHE A 58 -0.73 5.78 0.29
C PHE A 58 0.54 5.89 1.12
N ASP A 59 0.67 6.97 1.89
CA ASP A 59 1.81 7.23 2.75
C ASP A 59 1.48 6.85 4.19
N PHE A 60 1.85 5.63 4.57
CA PHE A 60 1.63 5.11 5.91
C PHE A 60 2.65 5.66 6.91
N ALA A 61 3.81 6.13 6.46
CA ALA A 61 4.84 6.71 7.33
C ALA A 61 4.36 8.02 7.97
N ASN A 62 3.57 8.80 7.22
CA ASN A 62 2.94 10.03 7.69
C ASN A 62 1.47 9.83 8.12
N CYS A 63 1.01 8.58 8.25
CA CYS A 63 -0.31 8.26 8.77
C CYS A 63 -0.29 8.18 10.31
N SER A 64 -1.33 8.72 10.95
CA SER A 64 -1.43 8.80 12.42
C SER A 64 -2.84 8.54 12.92
N GLY A 65 -2.98 8.22 14.20
CA GLY A 65 -4.27 7.95 14.84
C GLY A 65 -4.57 6.45 14.94
N ASP A 66 -5.84 6.11 15.09
CA ASP A 66 -6.28 4.71 15.11
C ASP A 66 -6.10 4.06 13.74
N ALA A 67 -5.35 2.96 13.70
CA ALA A 67 -4.99 2.29 12.45
C ALA A 67 -6.21 1.78 11.67
N ASN A 68 -7.24 1.24 12.35
CA ASN A 68 -8.41 0.69 11.68
C ASN A 68 -9.26 1.79 11.08
N LEU A 69 -9.49 2.89 11.80
CA LEU A 69 -10.21 4.05 11.28
C LEU A 69 -9.45 4.67 10.10
N ALA A 70 -8.13 4.79 10.20
CA ALA A 70 -7.34 5.42 9.17
C ALA A 70 -7.26 4.61 7.87
N LEU A 71 -7.07 3.31 8.00
CA LEU A 71 -7.05 2.39 6.87
C LEU A 71 -8.43 2.27 6.24
N SER A 72 -9.51 2.20 7.04
CA SER A 72 -10.89 2.20 6.55
C SER A 72 -11.21 3.46 5.75
N GLY A 73 -10.87 4.63 6.27
CA GLY A 73 -11.00 5.91 5.55
C GLY A 73 -10.14 6.02 4.30
N SER A 74 -9.09 5.21 4.19
CA SER A 74 -8.20 5.11 3.02
C SER A 74 -8.61 3.99 2.05
N GLY A 75 -9.73 3.30 2.31
CA GLY A 75 -10.23 2.22 1.45
C GLY A 75 -9.64 0.85 1.72
N PHE A 76 -9.16 0.57 2.93
CA PHE A 76 -8.63 -0.72 3.34
C PHE A 76 -9.41 -1.33 4.52
N GLN A 77 -9.58 -2.64 4.51
CA GLN A 77 -9.85 -3.43 5.71
C GLN A 77 -8.53 -3.87 6.32
N ALA A 78 -8.42 -3.84 7.65
CA ALA A 78 -7.19 -4.12 8.36
C ALA A 78 -7.43 -5.03 9.56
N SER A 79 -6.42 -5.82 9.92
CA SER A 79 -6.43 -6.68 11.10
C SER A 79 -5.04 -6.76 11.72
N ASN A 80 -4.96 -6.61 13.06
CA ASN A 80 -3.73 -6.69 13.84
C ASN A 80 -2.63 -5.75 13.32
N VAL A 81 -2.95 -4.51 13.01
CA VAL A 81 -1.98 -3.51 12.57
C VAL A 81 -2.02 -2.28 13.46
N THR A 82 -0.90 -1.56 13.52
CA THR A 82 -0.78 -0.27 14.18
C THR A 82 -0.04 0.72 13.28
N LEU A 83 -0.14 2.01 13.59
CA LEU A 83 0.59 3.08 12.92
C LEU A 83 1.73 3.55 13.83
N SER A 84 2.97 3.33 13.39
CA SER A 84 4.19 3.73 14.11
C SER A 84 5.29 4.05 13.09
N GLY A 85 5.29 5.28 12.57
CA GLY A 85 6.16 5.69 11.48
C GLY A 85 6.01 4.81 10.23
N GLY A 86 4.81 4.26 10.02
CA GLY A 86 4.50 3.23 9.03
C GLY A 86 3.41 2.30 9.54
N LEU A 87 2.88 1.47 8.64
CA LEU A 87 1.94 0.41 8.97
C LEU A 87 2.73 -0.80 9.51
N VAL A 88 2.55 -1.13 10.78
CA VAL A 88 3.27 -2.20 11.47
C VAL A 88 2.32 -3.33 11.82
N GLY A 89 2.68 -4.57 11.48
CA GLY A 89 1.96 -5.76 11.93
C GLY A 89 2.22 -6.04 13.41
N THR A 90 1.16 -6.25 14.19
CA THR A 90 1.23 -6.57 15.62
C THR A 90 1.12 -8.07 15.92
N SER A 91 0.84 -8.88 14.90
CA SER A 91 0.84 -10.35 14.97
C SER A 91 1.47 -10.99 13.72
N ASN A 92 1.70 -12.30 13.76
CA ASN A 92 2.22 -13.06 12.61
C ASN A 92 1.21 -13.18 11.46
N ASN A 93 -0.04 -12.75 11.65
CA ASN A 93 -1.11 -12.77 10.66
C ASN A 93 -1.78 -11.39 10.56
N SER A 94 -0.97 -10.33 10.58
CA SER A 94 -1.47 -8.97 10.39
C SER A 94 -1.81 -8.78 8.92
N THR A 95 -2.91 -8.11 8.62
CA THR A 95 -3.37 -8.00 7.24
C THR A 95 -3.91 -6.63 6.90
N ILE A 96 -3.77 -6.25 5.63
CA ILE A 96 -4.60 -5.23 4.99
C ILE A 96 -5.12 -5.75 3.65
N VAL A 97 -6.31 -5.32 3.25
CA VAL A 97 -6.91 -5.62 1.95
C VAL A 97 -7.70 -4.44 1.44
N THR A 98 -7.63 -4.12 0.15
CA THR A 98 -8.45 -3.05 -0.43
C THR A 98 -9.94 -3.39 -0.36
N ASN A 99 -10.77 -2.38 -0.12
CA ASN A 99 -12.23 -2.52 -0.03
C ASN A 99 -12.89 -2.70 -1.40
N ALA A 100 -12.28 -2.13 -2.43
CA ALA A 100 -12.76 -2.13 -3.81
C ALA A 100 -11.76 -2.81 -4.74
N SER A 101 -12.24 -3.13 -5.96
CA SER A 101 -11.39 -3.63 -7.04
C SER A 101 -10.21 -2.68 -7.27
N SER A 102 -9.03 -3.25 -7.43
CA SER A 102 -7.77 -2.57 -7.70
C SER A 102 -7.09 -3.13 -8.94
N LEU A 103 -7.85 -3.84 -9.77
CA LEU A 103 -7.36 -4.39 -11.02
C LEU A 103 -7.57 -3.44 -12.18
N SER A 104 -6.63 -3.47 -13.10
CA SER A 104 -6.88 -3.00 -14.46
C SER A 104 -7.36 -4.16 -15.31
N ASN A 105 -8.39 -3.91 -16.12
CA ASN A 105 -8.93 -4.85 -17.09
C ASN A 105 -8.75 -4.24 -18.48
N SER A 106 -7.63 -4.54 -19.13
CA SER A 106 -7.40 -4.17 -20.54
C SER A 106 -7.46 -5.43 -21.39
N GLY A 107 -8.26 -5.41 -22.45
CA GLY A 107 -8.39 -6.55 -23.37
C GLY A 107 -8.97 -7.83 -22.75
N GLY A 108 -9.67 -7.75 -21.61
CA GLY A 108 -10.24 -8.91 -20.91
C GLY A 108 -9.29 -9.61 -19.92
N ASN A 109 -8.02 -9.19 -19.87
CA ASN A 109 -7.02 -9.74 -18.95
C ASN A 109 -6.95 -8.90 -17.67
N LYS A 110 -6.95 -9.58 -16.52
CA LYS A 110 -6.73 -8.97 -15.21
C LYS A 110 -5.27 -8.64 -15.00
N LYS A 111 -4.97 -7.43 -14.52
CA LYS A 111 -3.61 -7.03 -14.15
C LYS A 111 -3.62 -6.25 -12.85
N ALA A 112 -2.68 -6.57 -11.96
CA ALA A 112 -2.50 -5.93 -10.66
C ALA A 112 -1.05 -5.47 -10.52
N SER A 113 -0.86 -4.20 -10.18
CA SER A 113 0.46 -3.57 -10.15
C SER A 113 0.60 -2.71 -8.91
N ILE A 114 1.67 -2.92 -8.14
CA ILE A 114 1.98 -2.12 -6.95
C ILE A 114 3.44 -1.70 -6.87
N GLU A 115 3.67 -0.57 -6.21
CA GLU A 115 4.96 -0.23 -5.62
C GLU A 115 4.84 -0.36 -4.11
N ILE A 116 5.76 -1.05 -3.46
CA ILE A 116 5.79 -1.17 -2.00
C ILE A 116 7.14 -0.69 -1.47
N VAL A 117 7.09 0.19 -0.47
CA VAL A 117 8.26 0.59 0.33
C VAL A 117 8.09 0.01 1.72
N TYR A 118 9.02 -0.84 2.14
CA TYR A 118 8.91 -1.57 3.39
C TYR A 118 10.27 -1.77 4.07
N GLN A 119 10.22 -2.13 5.34
CA GLN A 119 11.36 -2.57 6.13
C GLN A 119 10.97 -3.84 6.89
N LEU A 120 11.86 -4.84 6.92
CA LEU A 120 11.69 -6.01 7.77
C LEU A 120 12.32 -5.75 9.14
N ASN A 121 11.64 -6.13 10.22
CA ASN A 121 12.11 -5.83 11.57
C ASN A 121 13.05 -6.93 12.12
N ALA A 122 13.02 -8.13 11.55
CA ALA A 122 13.85 -9.27 11.95
C ALA A 122 14.10 -10.24 10.77
N ALA A 123 15.02 -11.19 10.96
CA ALA A 123 15.32 -12.21 9.94
C ALA A 123 14.16 -13.21 9.72
N SER A 124 13.25 -13.35 10.68
CA SER A 124 12.03 -14.17 10.56
C SER A 124 10.85 -13.40 9.95
N SER A 125 11.02 -12.11 9.69
CA SER A 125 9.96 -11.27 9.16
C SER A 125 9.68 -11.57 7.69
N SER A 126 8.44 -11.34 7.28
CA SER A 126 8.02 -11.49 5.89
C SER A 126 6.84 -10.59 5.56
N ILE A 127 6.65 -10.33 4.27
CA ILE A 127 5.43 -9.72 3.73
C ILE A 127 4.93 -10.61 2.60
N SER A 128 3.66 -10.97 2.62
CA SER A 128 3.01 -11.58 1.45
C SER A 128 2.17 -10.52 0.75
N ALA A 129 2.50 -10.18 -0.49
CA ALA A 129 1.68 -9.33 -1.34
C ALA A 129 0.89 -10.20 -2.32
N ILE A 130 -0.45 -10.19 -2.24
CA ILE A 130 -1.34 -11.05 -3.03
C ILE A 130 -2.10 -10.17 -4.04
N LEU A 131 -1.96 -10.51 -5.32
CA LEU A 131 -2.24 -9.66 -6.47
C LEU A 131 -2.74 -10.54 -7.65
N PRO A 132 -4.04 -10.64 -7.97
CA PRO A 132 -5.20 -10.24 -7.18
C PRO A 132 -5.44 -11.15 -5.97
N SER A 133 -6.20 -10.65 -5.01
CA SER A 133 -6.56 -11.37 -3.80
C SER A 133 -8.08 -11.59 -3.67
N THR A 134 -8.45 -12.73 -3.11
CA THR A 134 -9.79 -12.99 -2.54
C THR A 134 -9.88 -12.47 -1.10
N THR A 135 -11.09 -12.53 -0.51
CA THR A 135 -11.29 -12.33 0.92
C THR A 135 -10.61 -13.39 1.80
N SER A 136 -10.27 -14.56 1.26
CA SER A 136 -9.50 -15.60 1.96
C SER A 136 -7.98 -15.42 1.85
N PHE A 137 -7.51 -14.33 1.22
CA PHE A 137 -6.09 -14.09 0.94
C PHE A 137 -5.46 -15.21 0.11
N ALA A 138 -6.26 -15.85 -0.74
CA ALA A 138 -5.79 -16.74 -1.81
C ALA A 138 -5.52 -15.93 -3.08
N GLY A 139 -4.79 -16.52 -4.02
CA GLY A 139 -4.34 -15.87 -5.26
C GLY A 139 -2.82 -15.87 -5.45
N PRO A 140 -2.37 -15.40 -6.62
CA PRO A 140 -0.96 -15.24 -6.93
C PRO A 140 -0.33 -14.04 -6.22
N GLY A 141 1.00 -14.03 -6.15
CA GLY A 141 1.73 -12.85 -5.73
C GLY A 141 3.15 -13.15 -5.27
N PHE A 142 3.56 -12.48 -4.21
CA PHE A 142 4.95 -12.41 -3.76
C PHE A 142 5.05 -12.69 -2.27
N SER A 143 6.04 -13.49 -1.87
CA SER A 143 6.51 -13.59 -0.49
C SER A 143 7.87 -12.91 -0.38
N LEU A 144 7.90 -11.76 0.29
CA LEU A 144 9.07 -10.92 0.47
C LEU A 144 9.77 -11.32 1.76
N LEU A 145 11.01 -11.78 1.62
CA LEU A 145 11.88 -12.25 2.69
C LEU A 145 13.10 -11.31 2.83
N PRO A 146 13.92 -11.44 3.89
CA PRO A 146 15.06 -10.56 4.12
C PRO A 146 15.99 -10.39 2.93
N THR A 147 16.30 -11.46 2.22
CA THR A 147 17.32 -11.44 1.15
C THR A 147 16.76 -11.87 -0.21
N THR A 148 15.46 -12.10 -0.30
CA THR A 148 14.85 -12.66 -1.52
C THR A 148 13.36 -12.38 -1.63
N ALA A 149 12.80 -12.50 -2.82
CA ALA A 149 11.38 -12.75 -3.02
C ALA A 149 11.13 -14.15 -3.59
N GLN A 150 9.98 -14.68 -3.23
CA GLN A 150 9.45 -15.95 -3.72
C GLN A 150 8.11 -15.69 -4.41
N LYS A 151 7.77 -16.50 -5.41
CA LYS A 151 6.41 -16.52 -5.94
C LYS A 151 5.47 -17.12 -4.89
N LEU A 152 4.27 -16.58 -4.81
CA LEU A 152 3.21 -17.05 -3.94
C LEU A 152 2.08 -17.59 -4.81
N VAL A 153 1.64 -18.82 -4.53
CA VAL A 153 0.51 -19.47 -5.19
C VAL A 153 -0.42 -20.02 -4.11
N ASP A 154 -1.59 -19.39 -3.95
CA ASP A 154 -2.62 -19.79 -2.98
C ASP A 154 -2.06 -20.01 -1.56
N GLY A 155 -1.20 -19.09 -1.13
CA GLY A 155 -0.56 -19.10 0.20
C GLY A 155 0.71 -19.93 0.30
N THR A 156 1.11 -20.65 -0.76
CA THR A 156 2.35 -21.43 -0.80
C THR A 156 3.46 -20.63 -1.47
N ALA A 157 4.55 -20.37 -0.74
CA ALA A 157 5.71 -19.66 -1.27
C ALA A 157 6.74 -20.63 -1.87
N SER A 158 7.29 -20.31 -3.03
CA SER A 158 8.33 -21.09 -3.70
C SER A 158 9.26 -20.17 -4.51
N ALA A 159 10.44 -20.66 -4.88
CA ALA A 159 11.35 -19.88 -5.71
C ALA A 159 10.75 -19.57 -7.09
N PHE A 160 11.13 -18.43 -7.65
CA PHE A 160 10.95 -18.15 -9.08
C PHE A 160 11.81 -19.13 -9.89
N GLY A 161 11.26 -19.68 -10.96
CA GLY A 161 11.92 -20.57 -11.91
C GLY A 161 12.69 -19.81 -12.99
N GLY A 162 12.32 -18.55 -13.25
CA GLY A 162 13.06 -17.60 -14.08
C GLY A 162 14.17 -16.90 -13.31
N ALA A 163 14.28 -15.57 -13.47
CA ALA A 163 15.25 -14.76 -12.74
C ALA A 163 15.02 -14.83 -11.22
N ALA A 164 16.09 -15.02 -10.45
CA ALA A 164 16.00 -15.11 -9.00
C ALA A 164 16.01 -13.72 -8.35
N ALA A 165 14.98 -13.43 -7.55
CA ALA A 165 14.90 -12.25 -6.72
C ALA A 165 15.88 -12.33 -5.55
N THR A 166 17.13 -11.86 -5.68
CA THR A 166 18.09 -11.84 -4.55
C THR A 166 18.64 -10.45 -4.30
N TRP A 167 18.90 -10.15 -3.03
CA TRP A 167 19.44 -8.85 -2.60
C TRP A 167 20.08 -8.88 -1.21
N GLY A 168 20.81 -7.82 -0.88
CA GLY A 168 21.28 -7.56 0.48
C GLY A 168 20.12 -7.29 1.45
N SER A 169 20.25 -7.76 2.69
CA SER A 169 19.19 -7.81 3.70
C SER A 169 18.29 -6.56 3.79
N SER A 170 16.97 -6.77 3.77
CA SER A 170 15.95 -5.76 4.07
C SER A 170 15.68 -5.57 5.57
N VAL A 171 16.46 -6.22 6.45
CA VAL A 171 16.30 -6.07 7.91
C VAL A 171 16.85 -4.73 8.35
N GLY A 172 16.00 -3.89 8.93
CA GLY A 172 16.38 -2.54 9.39
C GLY A 172 16.76 -1.57 8.27
N GLN A 173 16.48 -1.92 7.01
CA GLN A 173 16.73 -1.09 5.83
C GLN A 173 15.46 -1.00 4.99
N ASP A 174 15.18 0.18 4.44
CA ASP A 174 14.05 0.36 3.53
C ASP A 174 14.36 -0.32 2.20
N LYS A 175 13.38 -1.08 1.70
CA LYS A 175 13.40 -1.74 0.40
C LYS A 175 12.20 -1.25 -0.40
N THR A 176 12.46 -0.85 -1.63
CA THR A 176 11.42 -0.50 -2.60
C THR A 176 11.35 -1.58 -3.66
N LEU A 177 10.15 -2.11 -3.92
CA LEU A 177 9.90 -3.08 -4.99
C LEU A 177 8.74 -2.61 -5.86
N CYS A 178 8.86 -2.90 -7.15
CA CYS A 178 7.79 -2.79 -8.12
C CYS A 178 7.31 -4.21 -8.48
N LEU A 179 6.03 -4.50 -8.23
CA LEU A 179 5.47 -5.86 -8.30
C LEU A 179 4.27 -5.87 -9.24
N GLU A 180 4.20 -6.86 -10.12
CA GLU A 180 3.14 -6.97 -11.11
C GLU A 180 2.71 -8.42 -11.31
N VAL A 181 1.40 -8.63 -11.42
CA VAL A 181 0.81 -9.91 -11.81
C VAL A 181 -0.17 -9.70 -12.94
N HIS A 182 0.00 -10.47 -14.00
CA HIS A 182 -0.86 -10.48 -15.17
C HIS A 182 -1.56 -11.80 -15.34
N GLN A 183 -2.80 -11.76 -15.84
CA GLN A 183 -3.41 -12.90 -16.48
C GLN A 183 -2.85 -13.04 -17.89
N GLU A 184 -2.17 -14.15 -18.16
CA GLU A 184 -1.65 -14.50 -19.48
C GLU A 184 -2.04 -15.95 -19.81
N GLY A 185 -2.66 -16.15 -20.97
CA GLY A 185 -3.14 -17.47 -21.40
C GLY A 185 -4.07 -18.13 -20.38
N ALA A 186 -3.65 -19.29 -19.86
CA ALA A 186 -4.40 -20.09 -18.89
C ALA A 186 -3.98 -19.85 -17.42
N GLY A 187 -3.00 -18.97 -17.16
CA GLY A 187 -2.40 -18.78 -15.84
C GLY A 187 -2.07 -17.34 -15.50
N ALA A 188 -1.19 -17.16 -14.51
CA ALA A 188 -0.66 -15.88 -14.09
C ALA A 188 0.82 -15.75 -14.47
N HIS A 189 1.22 -14.58 -14.96
CA HIS A 189 2.61 -14.17 -15.04
C HIS A 189 2.91 -13.29 -13.81
N ILE A 190 3.83 -13.73 -12.96
CA ILE A 190 4.20 -13.06 -11.69
C ILE A 190 5.63 -12.53 -11.83
N PHE A 191 5.81 -11.21 -11.82
CA PHE A 191 7.13 -10.61 -12.06
C PHE A 191 7.33 -9.28 -11.34
N GLY A 192 8.58 -8.84 -11.26
CA GLY A 192 8.88 -7.55 -10.65
C GLY A 192 10.34 -7.12 -10.72
N TRP A 193 10.56 -5.98 -10.06
CA TRP A 193 11.82 -5.27 -10.07
C TRP A 193 12.20 -4.75 -8.69
N GLN A 194 13.51 -4.60 -8.50
CA GLN A 194 14.06 -3.87 -7.36
C GLN A 194 14.11 -2.39 -7.70
N GLY A 195 13.44 -1.57 -6.91
CA GLY A 195 13.37 -0.11 -7.11
C GLY A 195 11.95 0.41 -7.34
N ALA A 196 11.86 1.73 -7.49
CA ALA A 196 10.60 2.42 -7.73
C ALA A 196 10.08 2.14 -9.15
N CYS A 197 8.77 1.92 -9.28
CA CYS A 197 8.14 1.59 -10.55
C CYS A 197 8.36 2.66 -11.63
N SER A 198 8.66 3.90 -11.26
CA SER A 198 8.95 4.99 -12.19
C SER A 198 10.34 4.91 -12.84
N THR A 199 11.31 4.25 -12.19
CA THR A 199 12.73 4.26 -12.59
C THR A 199 13.29 2.89 -12.99
N ILE A 200 12.52 1.82 -12.83
CA ILE A 200 12.94 0.46 -13.18
C ILE A 200 13.23 0.30 -14.68
N ASP A 201 14.17 -0.59 -15.00
CA ASP A 201 14.40 -1.04 -16.37
C ASP A 201 13.32 -2.02 -16.80
N ARG A 202 12.41 -1.57 -17.65
CA ARG A 202 11.30 -2.36 -18.18
C ARG A 202 11.70 -3.33 -19.30
N GLY A 203 12.97 -3.35 -19.71
CA GLY A 203 13.49 -4.31 -20.69
C GLY A 203 13.89 -5.66 -20.08
N SER A 204 13.98 -5.76 -18.76
CA SER A 204 14.39 -6.98 -18.06
C SER A 204 13.79 -7.02 -16.64
N TYR A 205 13.17 -8.13 -16.28
CA TYR A 205 12.67 -8.34 -14.92
C TYR A 205 13.80 -8.79 -14.00
N ASN A 206 13.77 -8.39 -12.73
CA ASN A 206 14.72 -8.92 -11.75
C ASN A 206 14.26 -10.28 -11.21
N PHE A 207 12.98 -10.59 -11.33
CA PHE A 207 12.40 -11.87 -11.00
C PHE A 207 11.08 -12.07 -11.74
N GLU A 208 10.85 -13.29 -12.19
CA GLU A 208 9.68 -13.64 -12.99
C GLU A 208 9.33 -15.12 -12.90
N GLU A 209 8.06 -15.41 -13.13
CA GLU A 209 7.53 -16.72 -13.43
C GLU A 209 6.36 -16.57 -14.40
N GLU A 210 6.48 -17.23 -15.55
CA GLU A 210 5.42 -17.30 -16.55
C GLU A 210 4.51 -18.51 -16.29
N ASP A 211 3.28 -18.47 -16.84
CA ASP A 211 2.33 -19.58 -16.88
C ASP A 211 2.03 -20.25 -15.52
N VAL A 212 2.00 -19.47 -14.44
CA VAL A 212 1.66 -19.97 -13.10
C VAL A 212 0.21 -20.44 -13.09
N VAL A 213 0.00 -21.74 -12.89
CA VAL A 213 -1.34 -22.32 -12.77
C VAL A 213 -1.94 -21.94 -11.42
N VAL A 214 -2.77 -20.90 -11.41
CA VAL A 214 -3.40 -20.35 -10.21
C VAL A 214 -4.71 -19.66 -10.56
N SER A 215 -5.67 -19.69 -9.64
CA SER A 215 -6.90 -18.93 -9.80
C SER A 215 -6.63 -17.44 -9.59
N LEU A 216 -6.93 -16.62 -10.60
CA LEU A 216 -7.04 -15.15 -10.44
C LEU A 216 -8.47 -14.75 -10.00
N GLY A 217 -9.16 -15.64 -9.29
CA GLY A 217 -10.41 -15.32 -8.62
C GLY A 217 -10.14 -14.28 -7.54
N GLY A 218 -10.64 -13.07 -7.71
CA GLY A 218 -10.28 -11.92 -6.89
C GLY A 218 -10.16 -10.65 -7.71
N ASP A 219 -10.25 -9.52 -7.03
CA ASP A 219 -10.12 -8.19 -7.61
C ASP A 219 -9.44 -7.17 -6.69
N ARG A 220 -8.99 -7.61 -5.51
CA ARG A 220 -8.38 -6.76 -4.49
C ARG A 220 -6.88 -6.92 -4.43
N ILE A 221 -6.24 -6.00 -3.73
CA ILE A 221 -4.83 -6.10 -3.35
C ILE A 221 -4.78 -6.35 -1.86
N ALA A 222 -4.02 -7.37 -1.45
CA ALA A 222 -3.90 -7.72 -0.04
C ALA A 222 -2.44 -7.87 0.37
N LEU A 223 -2.12 -7.41 1.58
CA LEU A 223 -0.85 -7.67 2.23
C LEU A 223 -1.08 -8.49 3.50
N ARG A 224 -0.29 -9.55 3.69
CA ARG A 224 -0.06 -10.16 5.01
C ARG A 224 1.31 -9.70 5.51
N ILE A 225 1.36 -9.19 6.73
CA ILE A 225 2.51 -8.53 7.32
C ILE A 225 2.92 -9.32 8.55
N ASN A 226 4.15 -9.82 8.56
CA ASN A 226 4.73 -10.55 9.68
C ASN A 226 6.04 -9.88 10.10
N GLY A 227 6.00 -9.13 11.20
CA GLY A 227 7.19 -8.45 11.73
C GLY A 227 7.81 -7.43 10.76
N ALA A 228 7.00 -6.69 10.02
CA ALA A 228 7.48 -5.71 9.05
C ALA A 228 6.75 -4.37 9.19
N THR A 229 7.36 -3.33 8.65
CA THR A 229 6.82 -1.97 8.59
C THR A 229 6.64 -1.57 7.13
N ILE A 230 5.40 -1.30 6.71
CA ILE A 230 5.11 -0.77 5.38
C ILE A 230 5.09 0.75 5.46
N LYS A 231 5.97 1.42 4.73
CA LYS A 231 6.09 2.89 4.71
C LYS A 231 5.13 3.50 3.70
N SER A 232 5.06 2.91 2.51
CA SER A 232 4.09 3.34 1.49
C SER A 232 3.69 2.18 0.59
N LEU A 233 2.49 2.30 0.04
CA LEU A 233 1.95 1.43 -0.99
C LEU A 233 1.39 2.29 -2.11
N THR A 234 1.89 2.14 -3.33
CA THR A 234 1.28 2.71 -4.53
C THR A 234 0.50 1.61 -5.23
N ILE A 235 -0.78 1.85 -5.49
CA ILE A 235 -1.62 0.96 -6.29
C ILE A 235 -1.83 1.62 -7.64
N TYR A 236 -1.38 0.97 -8.70
CA TYR A 236 -1.59 1.47 -10.06
C TYR A 236 -2.90 0.92 -10.63
N ASN A 237 -3.62 1.78 -11.36
CA ASN A 237 -4.90 1.41 -11.99
C ASN A 237 -4.74 0.90 -13.42
N GLN A 238 -3.50 0.75 -13.88
CA GLN A 238 -3.08 0.21 -15.17
C GLN A 238 -1.79 -0.59 -14.96
N SER A 239 -1.51 -1.50 -15.90
CA SER A 239 -0.24 -2.23 -15.89
C SER A 239 0.94 -1.29 -16.12
N ILE A 240 2.03 -1.57 -15.44
CA ILE A 240 3.30 -0.86 -15.61
C ILE A 240 4.01 -1.39 -16.85
N GLY A 241 3.89 -2.68 -17.13
CA GLY A 241 4.29 -3.33 -18.38
C GLY A 241 5.78 -3.26 -18.70
N THR A 242 6.14 -3.74 -19.89
CA THR A 242 7.46 -3.50 -20.49
C THR A 242 7.43 -2.24 -21.36
N ALA A 243 8.58 -1.64 -21.63
CA ALA A 243 8.72 -0.67 -22.72
C ALA A 243 8.56 -1.43 -24.04
N GLY A 244 7.31 -1.57 -24.52
CA GLY A 244 6.98 -2.32 -25.75
C GLY A 244 5.72 -3.17 -25.67
N SER A 245 5.14 -3.39 -24.49
CA SER A 245 3.85 -4.12 -24.35
C SER A 245 2.61 -3.26 -24.67
N PHE A 246 2.83 -2.05 -25.19
CA PHE A 246 1.81 -1.17 -25.73
C PHE A 246 2.25 -0.74 -27.13
N GLN A 247 2.00 -1.62 -28.11
CA GLN A 247 1.73 -1.23 -29.49
C GLN A 247 0.42 -1.86 -29.91
#